data_AF-A0A2V5RQA0-F1
#
_entry.id   AF-A0A2V5RQA0-F1
#
_cell.length_a   1.000
_cell.length_b   1.000
_cell.length_c   1.000
_cell.angle_alpha   90.00
_cell.angle_beta   90.00
_cell.angle_gamma   90.00
#
_symmetry.space_group_name_H-M   'P 1'
#
loop_
_entity.id
_entity.type
_entity.pdbx_description
1 polymer ?
#
loop_
_entity_poly.entity_id
_entity_poly.type
_entity_poly.pdbx_seq_one_letter_code
_entity_poly.pdbx_strand_id
1 'polypeptide(L)'
;MSISLASTARFARNGTSGKIVPKGDMSGDGRIDVSPDGKRLLLSIDMGEESGRKDWDGPLPALWSFDIGSQKATRLTPKKLFGWDGVWIDNNNILFLSNGWRKE
;
A
#
# COMPACT_ATOMS: atom_id res chain seq x y z
N MET A 1 1.41 -12.27 -22.77
CA MET A 1 2.14 -11.16 -22.11
C MET A 1 1.11 -10.10 -21.75
N SER A 2 0.87 -9.87 -20.46
CA SER A 2 0.06 -8.72 -20.01
C SER A 2 1.02 -7.66 -19.50
N ILE A 3 0.96 -6.45 -20.06
CA ILE A 3 1.71 -5.31 -19.54
C ILE A 3 0.90 -4.82 -18.34
N SER A 4 1.35 -5.15 -17.13
CA SER A 4 0.83 -4.50 -15.93
C SER A 4 1.35 -3.06 -15.93
N LEU A 5 0.45 -2.10 -16.10
CA LEU A 5 0.75 -0.69 -15.89
C LEU A 5 0.82 -0.46 -14.39
N ALA A 6 2.04 -0.28 -13.85
CA ALA A 6 2.22 0.24 -12.51
C ALA A 6 1.72 1.69 -12.47
N SER A 7 0.59 1.92 -11.81
CA SER A 7 0.09 3.26 -11.45
C SER A 7 0.87 3.78 -10.23
N THR A 8 0.74 5.05 -9.84
CA THR A 8 1.40 5.56 -8.62
C THR A 8 0.37 6.26 -7.75
N ALA A 9 0.37 6.01 -6.43
CA ALA A 9 -0.37 6.85 -5.48
C ALA A 9 0.16 8.29 -5.50
N ARG A 10 -0.63 9.23 -6.03
CA ARG A 10 -0.26 10.64 -6.14
C ARG A 10 -1.31 11.53 -5.51
N PHE A 11 -0.86 12.60 -4.87
CA PHE A 11 -1.73 13.73 -4.56
C PHE A 11 -1.72 14.68 -5.75
N ALA A 12 -2.88 15.13 -6.20
CA ALA A 12 -3.01 16.19 -7.20
C ALA A 12 -3.56 17.45 -6.52
N ARG A 13 -2.84 18.58 -6.64
CA ARG A 13 -3.36 19.91 -6.32
C ARG A 13 -3.18 20.80 -7.54
N ASN A 14 -4.23 21.51 -7.97
CA ASN A 14 -4.23 22.54 -9.02
C ASN A 14 -3.03 22.46 -10.00
N GLY A 15 -3.03 21.48 -10.90
CA GLY A 15 -2.02 21.33 -11.96
C GLY A 15 -0.70 20.67 -11.57
N THR A 16 -0.48 20.33 -10.30
CA THR A 16 0.72 19.65 -9.80
C THR A 16 0.38 18.30 -9.17
N SER A 17 1.20 17.27 -9.43
CA SER A 17 1.10 15.98 -8.75
C SER A 17 2.39 15.64 -7.98
N GLY A 18 2.24 15.05 -6.78
CA GLY A 18 3.36 14.59 -5.95
C GLY A 18 3.17 13.13 -5.52
N LYS A 19 4.27 12.37 -5.39
CA LYS A 19 4.21 11.01 -4.83
C LYS A 19 3.93 11.09 -3.33
N ILE A 20 2.98 10.29 -2.85
CA ILE A 20 2.63 10.20 -1.42
C ILE A 20 3.50 9.15 -0.71
N VAL A 21 3.79 8.05 -1.40
CA VAL A 21 4.64 6.96 -0.88
C VAL A 21 5.97 6.94 -1.65
N PRO A 22 7.12 7.08 -0.97
CA PRO A 22 8.41 7.06 -1.63
C PRO A 22 8.76 5.64 -2.09
N LYS A 23 9.27 5.50 -3.32
CA LYS A 23 9.64 4.21 -3.94
C LYS A 23 8.51 3.17 -3.94
N GLY A 24 7.27 3.64 -3.90
CA GLY A 24 6.07 2.83 -4.02
C GLY A 24 5.29 3.22 -5.25
N ASP A 25 4.64 2.24 -5.85
CA ASP A 25 3.69 2.37 -6.93
C ASP A 25 2.44 1.52 -6.58
N MET A 26 1.35 1.67 -7.32
CA MET A 26 0.10 0.95 -7.16
C MET A 26 -0.16 0.16 -8.43
N SER A 27 -0.47 -1.12 -8.32
CA SER A 27 -0.99 -1.88 -9.44
C SER A 27 -2.42 -1.44 -9.81
N GLY A 28 -2.89 -1.81 -11.01
CA GLY A 28 -4.25 -1.52 -11.45
C GLY A 28 -5.35 -2.23 -10.62
N ASP A 29 -5.01 -3.31 -9.94
CA ASP A 29 -5.84 -4.00 -8.95
C ASP A 29 -5.66 -3.47 -7.51
N GLY A 30 -4.80 -2.48 -7.32
CA GLY A 30 -4.57 -1.83 -6.03
C GLY A 30 -5.83 -1.18 -5.47
N ARG A 31 -6.14 -1.46 -4.20
CA ARG A 31 -7.30 -0.90 -3.50
C ARG A 31 -6.95 0.32 -2.67
N ILE A 32 -7.91 1.25 -2.61
CA ILE A 32 -7.96 2.37 -1.68
C ILE A 32 -9.22 2.22 -0.86
N ASP A 33 -9.09 2.27 0.46
CA ASP A 33 -10.21 2.26 1.41
C ASP A 33 -10.13 3.47 2.34
N VAL A 34 -11.28 3.95 2.82
CA VAL A 34 -11.37 5.15 3.68
C VAL A 34 -11.70 4.72 5.10
N SER A 35 -10.99 5.27 6.09
CA SER A 35 -11.27 4.96 7.50
C SER A 35 -12.69 5.40 7.88
N PRO A 36 -13.34 4.75 8.87
CA PRO A 36 -14.71 5.10 9.28
C PRO A 36 -14.89 6.56 9.71
N ASP A 37 -13.87 7.16 10.30
CA ASP A 37 -13.85 8.59 10.66
C ASP A 37 -13.53 9.55 9.50
N GLY A 38 -13.24 9.01 8.30
CA GLY A 38 -12.90 9.77 7.11
C GLY A 38 -11.54 10.46 7.14
N LYS A 39 -10.69 10.18 8.13
CA LYS A 39 -9.40 10.90 8.32
C LYS A 39 -8.21 10.23 7.67
N ARG A 40 -8.31 8.95 7.34
CA ARG A 40 -7.20 8.16 6.78
C ARG A 40 -7.62 7.38 5.54
N LEU A 41 -6.68 7.21 4.63
CA LEU A 41 -6.79 6.30 3.50
C LEU A 41 -5.90 5.08 3.76
N LEU A 42 -6.40 3.88 3.48
CA LEU A 42 -5.62 2.66 3.41
C LEU A 42 -5.29 2.38 1.96
N LEU A 43 -4.00 2.19 1.68
CA LEU A 43 -3.45 2.06 0.34
C LEU A 43 -2.71 0.72 0.23
N SER A 44 -3.01 -0.05 -0.82
CA SER A 44 -2.17 -1.18 -1.24
C SER A 44 -1.09 -0.67 -2.19
N ILE A 45 0.17 -0.81 -1.80
CA ILE A 45 1.33 -0.26 -2.52
C ILE A 45 2.33 -1.38 -2.83
N ASP A 46 2.70 -1.46 -4.09
CA ASP A 46 3.84 -2.24 -4.57
C ASP A 46 5.12 -1.46 -4.31
N MET A 47 5.91 -1.93 -3.36
CA MET A 47 7.19 -1.33 -3.02
C MET A 47 8.26 -1.84 -3.98
N GLY A 48 9.07 -0.93 -4.53
CA GLY A 48 10.28 -1.25 -5.29
C GLY A 48 11.43 -1.74 -4.39
N GLU A 49 11.11 -2.66 -3.47
CA GLU A 49 12.02 -3.30 -2.54
C GLU A 49 12.26 -4.74 -2.99
N GLU A 50 13.51 -5.21 -2.88
CA GLU A 50 13.84 -6.62 -3.13
C GLU A 50 13.20 -7.50 -2.07
N SER A 51 12.41 -8.48 -2.52
CA SER A 51 11.69 -9.39 -1.62
C SER A 51 12.61 -10.36 -0.89
N GLY A 52 13.76 -10.69 -1.51
CA GLY A 52 14.69 -11.72 -1.05
C GLY A 52 14.12 -13.14 -1.05
N ARG A 53 12.90 -13.34 -1.55
CA ARG A 53 12.23 -14.64 -1.63
C ARG A 53 12.51 -15.30 -2.97
N LYS A 54 12.92 -16.57 -2.93
CA LYS A 54 13.23 -17.37 -4.13
C LYS A 54 12.00 -17.69 -4.98
N ASP A 55 10.81 -17.68 -4.37
CA ASP A 55 9.51 -18.00 -4.97
C ASP A 55 8.71 -16.75 -5.36
N TRP A 56 9.32 -15.55 -5.31
CA TRP A 56 8.65 -14.30 -5.65
C TRP A 56 9.52 -13.40 -6.51
N ASP A 57 9.08 -13.18 -7.74
CA ASP A 57 9.72 -12.31 -8.73
C ASP A 57 8.81 -11.12 -9.05
N GLY A 58 8.61 -10.26 -8.06
CA GLY A 58 7.74 -9.10 -8.16
C GLY A 58 8.00 -8.07 -7.07
N PRO A 59 7.43 -6.86 -7.19
CA PRO A 59 7.52 -5.85 -6.14
C PRO A 59 6.87 -6.36 -4.85
N LEU A 60 7.26 -5.78 -3.72
CA LEU A 60 6.79 -6.23 -2.42
C LEU A 60 5.47 -5.51 -2.07
N PRO A 61 4.32 -6.22 -1.98
CA PRO A 61 3.05 -5.58 -1.66
C PRO A 61 3.01 -5.22 -0.18
N ALA A 62 2.73 -3.95 0.11
CA ALA A 62 2.68 -3.40 1.46
C ALA A 62 1.45 -2.51 1.65
N LEU A 63 0.91 -2.51 2.87
CA LEU A 63 -0.16 -1.61 3.24
C LEU A 63 0.39 -0.33 3.84
N TRP A 64 -0.18 0.79 3.43
CA TRP A 64 0.14 2.12 3.93
C TRP A 64 -1.13 2.83 4.40
N SER A 65 -1.03 3.54 5.52
CA SER A 65 -2.03 4.52 5.94
C SER A 65 -1.57 5.91 5.51
N PHE A 66 -2.43 6.66 4.85
CA PHE A 66 -2.23 8.08 4.59
C PHE A 66 -3.17 8.90 5.48
N ASP A 67 -2.62 9.71 6.37
CA ASP A 67 -3.40 10.64 7.18
C ASP A 67 -3.67 11.94 6.41
N ILE A 68 -4.94 12.27 6.22
CA ILE A 68 -5.36 13.37 5.36
C ILE A 68 -5.00 14.73 5.97
N GLY A 69 -5.14 14.86 7.29
CA GLY A 69 -4.89 16.13 7.99
C GLY A 69 -3.42 16.53 7.99
N SER A 70 -2.53 15.58 8.31
CA SER A 70 -1.09 15.80 8.32
C SER A 70 -0.40 15.56 6.97
N GLN A 71 -1.12 15.00 5.99
CA GLN A 71 -0.60 14.58 4.69
C GLN A 71 0.59 13.61 4.81
N LYS A 72 0.58 12.76 5.83
CA LYS A 72 1.67 11.82 6.13
C LYS A 72 1.28 10.40 5.77
N ALA A 73 2.12 9.74 4.96
CA ALA A 73 2.04 8.31 4.70
C ALA A 73 2.87 7.52 5.73
N THR A 74 2.29 6.45 6.29
CA THR A 74 2.93 5.54 7.24
C THR A 74 2.73 4.09 6.78
N ARG A 75 3.81 3.32 6.66
CA ARG A 75 3.74 1.90 6.35
C ARG A 75 3.18 1.12 7.54
N LEU A 76 2.21 0.25 7.29
CA LEU A 76 1.56 -0.57 8.31
C LEU A 76 2.17 -1.97 8.38
N THR A 77 2.55 -2.55 7.23
CA THR A 77 3.15 -3.90 7.19
C THR A 77 4.67 -3.87 7.36
N PRO A 78 5.26 -4.80 8.12
CA PRO A 78 6.72 -4.96 8.18
C PRO A 78 7.34 -5.28 6.81
N LYS A 79 8.63 -4.97 6.63
CA LYS A 79 9.36 -5.19 5.37
C LYS A 79 9.36 -6.62 4.83
N LYS A 80 9.15 -7.64 5.67
CA LYS A 80 9.16 -9.05 5.26
C LYS A 80 7.75 -9.64 5.09
N LEU A 81 6.72 -8.88 5.44
CA LEU A 81 5.33 -9.29 5.35
C LEU A 81 4.71 -8.73 4.07
N PHE A 82 4.22 -9.62 3.22
CA PHE A 82 3.51 -9.23 2.02
C PHE A 82 2.05 -9.03 2.42
N GLY A 83 1.48 -7.85 2.17
CA GLY A 83 0.12 -7.52 2.55
C GLY A 83 -0.58 -6.67 1.49
N TRP A 84 -1.82 -7.02 1.17
CA TRP A 84 -2.64 -6.38 0.14
C TRP A 84 -4.13 -6.53 0.47
N ASP A 85 -5.00 -5.91 -0.34
CA ASP A 85 -6.47 -6.01 -0.21
C ASP A 85 -6.98 -5.69 1.21
N GLY A 86 -6.40 -4.65 1.82
CA GLY A 86 -6.80 -4.20 3.15
C GLY A 86 -8.11 -3.42 3.16
N VAL A 87 -8.87 -3.57 4.25
CA VAL A 87 -10.07 -2.79 4.57
C VAL A 87 -10.07 -2.40 6.05
N TRP A 88 -10.58 -1.21 6.36
CA TRP A 88 -10.84 -0.82 7.74
C TRP A 88 -12.04 -1.59 8.30
N ILE A 89 -11.85 -2.20 9.46
CA ILE A 89 -12.94 -2.80 10.24
C ILE A 89 -13.51 -1.78 11.22
N ASP A 90 -12.62 -0.96 11.78
CA ASP A 90 -12.95 0.22 12.58
C ASP A 90 -11.80 1.24 12.46
N ASN A 91 -11.79 2.29 13.30
CA ASN A 91 -10.74 3.32 13.25
C ASN A 91 -9.35 2.82 13.65
N ASN A 92 -9.22 1.66 14.28
CA ASN A 92 -7.97 1.16 14.83
C ASN A 92 -7.54 -0.17 14.20
N ASN A 93 -8.48 -0.90 13.59
CA ASN A 93 -8.27 -2.25 13.09
C ASN A 93 -8.46 -2.33 11.58
N ILE A 94 -7.55 -3.04 10.92
CA ILE A 94 -7.62 -3.39 9.51
C ILE A 94 -7.66 -4.91 9.34
N LEU A 95 -8.46 -5.37 8.39
CA LEU A 95 -8.42 -6.74 7.87
C LEU A 95 -7.72 -6.72 6.52
N PHE A 96 -6.81 -7.65 6.26
CA PHE A 96 -6.08 -7.70 5.01
C PHE A 96 -5.61 -9.10 4.65
N LEU A 97 -5.31 -9.32 3.37
CA LEU A 97 -4.70 -10.55 2.89
C LEU A 97 -3.19 -10.46 3.04
N SER A 98 -2.56 -11.56 3.47
CA SER A 98 -1.11 -11.57 3.62
C SER A 98 -0.48 -12.90 3.24
N ASN A 99 0.80 -12.84 2.88
CA ASN A 99 1.66 -14.00 2.72
C ASN A 99 3.00 -13.73 3.41
N GLY A 100 3.47 -14.67 4.23
CA GLY A 100 4.73 -14.53 4.96
C GLY A 100 4.65 -14.62 6.47
N TRP A 101 3.49 -14.94 7.02
CA TRP A 101 3.43 -15.41 8.41
C TRP A 101 3.93 -16.85 8.48
N ARG A 102 5.26 -17.05 8.46
CA ARG A 102 5.86 -18.23 9.08
C ARG A 102 6.48 -17.80 10.40
N LYS A 103 6.06 -18.43 11.49
CA LYS A 103 6.96 -18.62 12.63
C LYS A 103 8.06 -19.55 12.12
N GLU A 104 9.29 -19.05 12.06
CA GLU A 104 10.44 -19.94 12.19
C GLU A 104 10.40 -20.60 13.57
#